data_AF-A0A1F9YSR8-F1
#
_entry.id   AF-A0A1F9YSR8-F1
#
_cell.length_a   1.000
_cell.length_b   1.000
_cell.length_c   1.000
_cell.angle_alpha   90.00
_cell.angle_beta   90.00
_cell.angle_gamma   90.00
#
_symmetry.space_group_name_H-M   'P 1'
#
loop_
_entity.id
_entity.type
_entity.pdbx_description
1 polymer ?
#
loop_
_entity_poly.entity_id
_entity_poly.type
_entity_poly.pdbx_seq_one_letter_code
_entity_poly.pdbx_strand_id
1 'polypeptide(L)'
;MTRIKVITEPAELVPMFRAVDTKVKREVLKLVTLEWHTLRDVEKQFGPAGKEALLFFEKMKLVETRWQTSPDKQPEKAYHTYYTSFHINASWPVYEISDVLAAAVMEEREFQKIEKQIFEMVGPQGKFAGDVAEVLGVTFTMLKSLVKRSTKLDYRGHRIERVKE
;
A
#
# COMPACT_ATOMS: atom_id res chain seq x y z
N MET A 1 -24.17 -0.73 1.40
CA MET A 1 -23.95 -0.45 -0.03
C MET A 1 -22.64 -1.09 -0.43
N THR A 2 -22.64 -1.91 -1.48
CA THR A 2 -21.42 -2.53 -2.01
C THR A 2 -20.51 -1.46 -2.57
N ARG A 3 -19.30 -1.33 -2.01
CA ARG A 3 -18.25 -0.44 -2.52
C ARG A 3 -17.22 -1.31 -3.22
N ILE A 4 -17.02 -1.07 -4.52
CA ILE A 4 -16.15 -1.88 -5.37
C ILE A 4 -14.85 -1.11 -5.65
N LYS A 5 -13.70 -1.72 -5.38
CA LYS A 5 -12.42 -1.20 -5.91
C LYS A 5 -12.23 -1.76 -7.31
N VAL A 6 -12.31 -0.89 -8.31
CA VAL A 6 -11.99 -1.26 -9.70
C VAL A 6 -10.48 -1.09 -9.88
N ILE A 7 -9.82 -2.15 -10.36
CA ILE A 7 -8.40 -2.13 -10.71
C ILE A 7 -8.30 -1.98 -12.22
N THR A 8 -7.68 -0.89 -12.67
CA THR A 8 -7.54 -0.58 -14.11
C THR A 8 -6.08 -0.55 -14.56
N GLU A 9 -5.14 -0.51 -13.63
CA GLU A 9 -3.70 -0.48 -13.90
C GLU A 9 -2.98 -1.60 -13.14
N PRO A 10 -1.99 -2.30 -13.74
CA PRO A 10 -1.44 -3.51 -13.12
C PRO A 10 -0.65 -3.17 -11.85
N ALA A 11 0.01 -2.01 -11.80
CA ALA A 11 0.76 -1.57 -10.62
C ALA A 11 -0.12 -1.40 -9.37
N GLU A 12 -1.45 -1.23 -9.52
CA GLU A 12 -2.39 -1.19 -8.38
C GLU A 12 -2.56 -2.55 -7.70
N LEU A 13 -2.18 -3.66 -8.35
CA LEU A 13 -2.18 -5.00 -7.76
C LEU A 13 -1.10 -5.15 -6.69
N VAL A 14 0.00 -4.41 -6.80
CA VAL A 14 1.14 -4.50 -5.86
C VAL A 14 0.69 -4.25 -4.42
N PRO A 15 0.08 -3.11 -4.06
CA PRO A 15 -0.38 -2.91 -2.69
C PRO A 15 -1.45 -3.93 -2.25
N MET A 16 -2.21 -4.53 -3.18
CA MET A 16 -3.18 -5.56 -2.85
C MET A 16 -2.49 -6.87 -2.43
N PHE A 17 -1.49 -7.31 -3.19
CA PHE A 17 -0.69 -8.49 -2.84
C PHE A 17 0.09 -8.26 -1.54
N ARG A 18 0.66 -7.06 -1.35
CA ARG A 18 1.35 -6.68 -0.11
C ARG A 18 0.39 -6.54 1.09
N ALA A 19 -0.92 -6.38 0.87
CA ALA A 19 -1.92 -6.36 1.95
C ALA A 19 -2.26 -7.75 2.49
N VAL A 20 -1.84 -8.83 1.81
CA VAL A 20 -2.21 -10.22 2.16
C VAL A 20 -1.01 -11.19 2.21
N ASP A 21 0.20 -10.66 2.10
CA ASP A 21 1.45 -11.40 2.05
C ASP A 21 1.79 -12.13 3.35
N THR A 22 1.32 -11.63 4.49
CA THR A 22 1.52 -12.24 5.82
C THR A 22 0.21 -12.73 6.41
N LYS A 23 0.28 -13.75 7.28
CA LYS A 23 -0.89 -14.25 8.02
C LYS A 23 -1.54 -13.13 8.84
N VAL A 24 -0.74 -12.31 9.54
CA VAL A 24 -1.26 -11.20 10.37
C VAL A 24 -2.05 -10.21 9.52
N LYS A 25 -1.50 -9.74 8.39
CA LYS A 25 -2.23 -8.81 7.53
C LYS A 25 -3.54 -9.41 7.00
N ARG A 26 -3.55 -10.68 6.61
CA ARG A 26 -4.79 -11.37 6.16
C ARG A 26 -5.86 -11.39 7.24
N GLU A 27 -5.50 -11.75 8.47
CA GLU A 27 -6.45 -11.80 9.58
C GLU A 27 -6.92 -10.41 9.99
N VAL A 28 -6.02 -9.41 10.04
CA VAL A 28 -6.39 -8.02 10.35
C VAL A 28 -7.31 -7.44 9.26
N LEU A 29 -7.00 -7.66 7.98
CA LEU A 29 -7.84 -7.19 6.87
C LEU A 29 -9.23 -7.82 6.92
N LYS A 30 -9.32 -9.12 7.24
CA LYS A 30 -10.60 -9.82 7.44
C LYS A 30 -11.37 -9.21 8.62
N LEU A 31 -10.70 -8.94 9.74
CA LEU A 31 -11.31 -8.35 10.92
C LEU A 31 -11.94 -6.99 10.62
N VAL A 32 -11.19 -6.07 10.00
CA VAL A 32 -11.67 -4.71 9.68
C VAL A 32 -12.62 -4.65 8.48
N THR A 33 -12.79 -5.77 7.76
CA THR A 33 -13.86 -5.91 6.75
C THR A 33 -15.21 -6.19 7.40
N LEU A 34 -15.23 -6.84 8.57
CA LEU A 34 -16.46 -7.24 9.25
C LEU A 34 -17.01 -6.12 10.11
N GLU A 35 -16.15 -5.49 10.92
CA GLU A 35 -16.54 -4.47 11.89
C GLU A 35 -15.46 -3.40 12.07
N TRP A 36 -15.82 -2.31 12.75
CA TRP A 36 -14.90 -1.24 13.07
C TRP A 36 -14.02 -1.64 14.25
N HIS A 37 -12.70 -1.55 14.08
CA HIS A 37 -11.73 -1.83 15.15
C HIS A 37 -10.78 -0.67 15.37
N THR A 38 -10.43 -0.40 16.63
CA THR A 38 -9.39 0.58 16.95
C THR A 38 -8.00 0.01 16.69
N LEU A 39 -7.02 0.92 16.57
CA LEU A 39 -5.61 0.52 16.55
C LEU A 39 -5.23 -0.32 17.79
N ARG A 40 -5.78 0.05 18.95
CA ARG A 40 -5.55 -0.61 20.24
C ARG A 40 -6.11 -2.03 20.26
N ASP A 41 -7.32 -2.24 19.74
CA ASP A 41 -7.94 -3.58 19.66
C ASP A 41 -7.10 -4.52 18.81
N VAL A 42 -6.67 -4.03 17.64
CA VAL A 42 -5.85 -4.81 16.71
C VAL A 42 -4.46 -5.08 17.28
N GLU A 43 -3.81 -4.10 17.92
CA GLU A 43 -2.52 -4.29 18.58
C GLU A 43 -2.62 -5.28 19.74
N LYS A 44 -3.72 -5.26 20.51
CA LYS A 44 -3.97 -6.22 21.59
C LYS A 44 -4.14 -7.64 21.07
N GLN A 45 -4.78 -7.83 19.91
CA GLN A 45 -5.07 -9.16 19.35
C GLN A 45 -3.92 -9.73 18.50
N PHE A 46 -3.20 -8.88 17.76
CA PHE A 46 -2.20 -9.30 16.76
C PHE A 46 -0.79 -8.75 17.02
N GLY A 47 -0.60 -8.02 18.13
CA GLY A 47 0.68 -7.40 18.50
C GLY A 47 1.07 -6.22 17.59
N PRO A 48 2.35 -5.79 17.66
CA PRO A 48 2.87 -4.68 16.87
C PRO A 48 2.67 -4.87 15.36
N ALA A 49 2.78 -6.11 14.86
CA ALA A 49 2.55 -6.44 13.46
C ALA A 49 1.12 -6.15 13.00
N GLY A 50 0.12 -6.25 13.89
CA GLY A 50 -1.26 -5.89 13.58
C GLY A 50 -1.45 -4.39 13.43
N LYS A 51 -0.82 -3.60 14.31
CA LYS A 51 -0.78 -2.14 14.21
C LYS A 51 -0.12 -1.69 12.91
N GLU A 52 1.03 -2.28 12.57
CA GLU A 52 1.73 -2.01 11.31
C GLU A 52 0.86 -2.35 10.10
N ALA A 53 0.12 -3.47 10.15
CA ALA A 53 -0.83 -3.84 9.09
C ALA A 53 -1.92 -2.79 8.89
N LEU A 54 -2.52 -2.28 9.98
CA LEU A 54 -3.54 -1.22 9.92
C LEU A 54 -3.01 0.08 9.30
N LEU A 55 -1.83 0.53 9.75
CA LEU A 55 -1.19 1.73 9.20
C LEU A 55 -0.84 1.55 7.71
N PHE A 56 -0.41 0.35 7.32
CA PHE A 56 -0.20 0.00 5.91
C PHE A 56 -1.51 0.10 5.12
N PHE A 57 -2.62 -0.47 5.61
CA PHE A 57 -3.91 -0.41 4.92
C PHE A 57 -4.43 1.02 4.77
N GLU A 58 -4.29 1.86 5.80
CA GLU A 58 -4.68 3.27 5.73
C GLU A 58 -3.92 3.97 4.61
N LYS A 59 -2.60 3.76 4.56
CA LYS A 59 -1.74 4.36 3.54
C LYS A 59 -2.06 3.91 2.13
N MET A 60 -2.40 2.64 1.96
CA MET A 60 -2.83 2.06 0.69
C MET A 60 -4.30 2.38 0.33
N LYS A 61 -4.98 3.21 1.15
CA LYS A 61 -6.38 3.59 0.98
C LYS A 61 -7.32 2.38 0.90
N LEU A 62 -7.03 1.36 1.71
CA LEU A 62 -7.84 0.15 1.85
C LEU A 62 -8.87 0.27 2.97
N VAL A 63 -8.59 1.08 3.99
CA VAL A 63 -9.46 1.30 5.15
C VAL A 63 -9.81 2.77 5.32
N GLU A 64 -11.06 3.03 5.69
CA GLU A 64 -11.56 4.30 6.18
C GLU A 64 -11.40 4.42 7.69
N THR A 65 -11.39 5.67 8.17
CA THR A 65 -11.15 5.97 9.57
C THR A 65 -12.25 6.85 10.14
N ARG A 66 -12.65 6.60 11.40
CA ARG A 66 -13.55 7.47 12.16
C ARG A 66 -13.05 7.60 13.59
N TRP A 67 -13.45 8.67 14.26
CA TRP A 67 -13.28 8.81 15.71
C TRP A 67 -14.41 8.08 16.42
N GLN A 68 -14.08 7.30 17.44
CA GLN A 68 -15.05 6.71 18.35
C GLN A 68 -14.61 6.87 19.80
N THR A 69 -15.57 6.98 20.71
CA THR A 69 -15.26 7.12 22.14
C THR A 69 -14.98 5.75 22.73
N SER A 70 -13.80 5.56 23.30
CA SER A 70 -13.46 4.32 23.99
C SER A 70 -14.19 4.22 25.34
N PRO A 71 -14.25 3.03 25.97
CA PRO A 71 -14.81 2.86 27.32
C PRO A 71 -14.16 3.80 28.36
N ASP A 72 -12.89 4.16 28.13
CA ASP A 72 -12.10 5.07 28.96
C ASP A 72 -12.39 6.57 28.67
N LYS A 73 -13.43 6.87 27.87
CA LYS A 73 -13.84 8.23 27.42
C LYS A 73 -12.78 9.00 26.64
N GLN A 74 -11.78 8.34 26.10
CA GLN A 74 -10.82 8.96 25.19
C GLN A 74 -11.23 8.72 23.73
N PRO A 75 -11.12 9.74 22.86
CA PRO A 75 -11.37 9.55 21.43
C PRO A 75 -10.27 8.68 20.84
N GLU A 76 -10.66 7.54 20.26
CA GLU A 76 -9.77 6.61 19.59
C GLU A 76 -10.13 6.50 18.10
N LYS A 77 -9.10 6.38 17.27
CA LYS A 77 -9.25 6.20 15.83
C LYS A 77 -9.59 4.74 15.53
N ALA A 78 -10.71 4.52 14.84
CA ALA A 78 -11.18 3.21 14.40
C ALA A 78 -11.14 3.08 12.88
N TYR A 79 -10.98 1.85 12.43
CA TYR A 79 -10.70 1.47 11.05
C TYR A 79 -11.73 0.47 10.55
N HIS A 80 -12.13 0.60 9.29
CA HIS A 80 -12.98 -0.35 8.57
C HIS A 80 -12.62 -0.33 7.08
N THR A 81 -12.78 -1.42 6.33
CA THR A 81 -12.46 -1.39 4.89
C THR A 81 -13.37 -0.45 4.11
N TYR A 82 -12.80 0.31 3.16
CA TYR A 82 -13.56 1.10 2.20
C TYR A 82 -14.39 0.23 1.24
N TYR A 83 -13.87 -0.94 0.90
CA TYR A 83 -14.36 -1.75 -0.21
C TYR A 83 -14.82 -3.12 0.29
N THR A 84 -15.96 -3.58 -0.21
CA THR A 84 -16.52 -4.90 0.09
C THR A 84 -16.18 -5.93 -0.99
N SER A 85 -15.70 -5.47 -2.15
CA SER A 85 -15.25 -6.35 -3.24
C SER A 85 -14.25 -5.64 -4.16
N PHE A 86 -13.47 -6.44 -4.87
CA PHE A 86 -12.56 -5.99 -5.92
C PHE A 86 -13.08 -6.44 -7.28
N HIS A 87 -12.95 -5.58 -8.28
CA HIS A 87 -13.25 -5.93 -9.66
C HIS A 87 -11.99 -5.69 -10.50
N ILE A 88 -11.51 -6.77 -11.12
CA ILE A 88 -10.34 -6.75 -11.99
C ILE A 88 -10.80 -7.25 -13.35
N ASN A 89 -10.77 -6.39 -14.36
CA ASN A 89 -11.00 -6.76 -15.75
C ASN A 89 -9.89 -6.12 -16.58
N ALA A 90 -8.85 -6.90 -16.87
CA ALA A 90 -7.67 -6.39 -17.55
C ALA A 90 -6.89 -7.50 -18.26
N SER A 91 -6.21 -7.08 -19.32
CA SER A 91 -5.24 -7.87 -20.09
C SER A 91 -4.02 -7.01 -20.31
N TRP A 92 -2.85 -7.51 -19.92
CA TRP A 92 -1.57 -6.81 -20.09
C TRP A 92 -0.57 -7.70 -20.82
N PRO A 93 0.37 -7.10 -21.56
CA PRO A 93 1.50 -7.85 -22.12
C PRO A 93 2.27 -8.58 -21.00
N VAL A 94 2.81 -9.76 -21.33
CA VAL A 94 3.53 -10.62 -20.37
C VAL A 94 4.71 -9.88 -19.72
N TYR A 95 5.42 -9.05 -20.48
CA TYR A 95 6.55 -8.28 -19.94
C TYR A 95 6.13 -7.23 -18.91
N GLU A 96 4.98 -6.56 -19.10
CA GLU A 96 4.49 -5.55 -18.14
C GLU A 96 4.01 -6.20 -16.85
N ILE A 97 3.23 -7.28 -16.95
CA ILE A 97 2.73 -7.97 -15.75
C ILE A 97 3.87 -8.68 -15.00
N SER A 98 4.91 -9.12 -15.70
CA SER A 98 6.12 -9.67 -15.09
C SER A 98 6.78 -8.66 -14.13
N ASP A 99 6.91 -7.39 -14.52
CA ASP A 99 7.46 -6.34 -13.66
C ASP A 99 6.62 -6.11 -12.40
N VAL A 100 5.30 -6.09 -12.56
CA VAL A 100 4.34 -5.91 -11.46
C VAL A 100 4.44 -7.06 -10.46
N LEU A 101 4.45 -8.30 -10.96
CA LEU A 101 4.56 -9.49 -10.12
C LEU A 101 5.92 -9.54 -9.43
N ALA A 102 7.01 -9.25 -10.15
CA ALA A 102 8.35 -9.19 -9.59
C ALA A 102 8.43 -8.18 -8.43
N ALA A 103 7.92 -6.96 -8.62
CA ALA A 103 7.87 -5.94 -7.57
C ALA A 103 7.02 -6.39 -6.36
N ALA A 104 5.94 -7.13 -6.57
CA ALA A 104 5.05 -7.59 -5.51
C ALA A 104 5.66 -8.71 -4.65
N VAL A 105 6.36 -9.66 -5.28
CA VAL A 105 6.95 -10.84 -4.60
C VAL A 105 8.42 -10.66 -4.20
N MET A 106 9.05 -9.56 -4.62
CA MET A 106 10.44 -9.23 -4.28
C MET A 106 10.66 -9.24 -2.76
N GLU A 107 11.80 -9.78 -2.34
CA GLU A 107 12.14 -9.91 -0.93
C GLU A 107 12.29 -8.53 -0.27
N GLU A 108 11.95 -8.43 1.01
CA GLU A 108 11.83 -7.13 1.67
C GLU A 108 13.17 -6.41 1.78
N ARG A 109 14.29 -7.11 2.02
CA ARG A 109 15.62 -6.47 2.08
C ARG A 109 16.06 -5.98 0.71
N GLU A 110 15.76 -6.72 -0.35
CA GLU A 110 16.01 -6.28 -1.73
C GLU A 110 15.20 -5.02 -2.05
N PHE A 111 13.89 -5.05 -1.77
CA PHE A 111 13.00 -3.91 -1.98
C PHE A 111 13.48 -2.67 -1.22
N GLN A 112 13.87 -2.80 0.05
CA GLN A 112 14.32 -1.66 0.86
C GLN A 112 15.57 -0.98 0.31
N LYS A 113 16.48 -1.72 -0.34
CA LYS A 113 17.65 -1.13 -1.01
C LYS A 113 17.21 -0.24 -2.17
N ILE A 114 16.29 -0.74 -3.00
CA ILE A 114 15.76 0.00 -4.15
C ILE A 114 14.89 1.18 -3.70
N GLU A 115 14.04 0.98 -2.69
CA GLU A 115 13.22 2.04 -2.09
C GLU A 115 14.10 3.18 -1.58
N LYS A 116 15.20 2.86 -0.89
CA LYS A 116 16.15 3.86 -0.39
C LYS A 116 16.80 4.63 -1.53
N GLN A 117 17.25 3.96 -2.59
CA GLN A 117 17.81 4.61 -3.78
C GLN A 117 16.79 5.55 -4.42
N ILE A 118 15.55 5.11 -4.62
CA ILE A 118 14.47 5.96 -5.16
C ILE A 118 14.25 7.17 -4.24
N PHE A 119 14.14 6.93 -2.93
CA PHE A 119 13.89 7.97 -1.94
C PHE A 119 14.97 9.05 -1.93
N GLU A 120 16.25 8.65 -2.02
CA GLU A 120 17.39 9.56 -2.12
C GLU A 120 17.36 10.36 -3.43
N MET A 121 17.16 9.70 -4.58
CA MET A 121 17.08 10.37 -5.88
C MET A 121 15.92 11.35 -6.00
N VAL A 122 14.77 11.03 -5.40
CA VAL A 122 13.56 11.86 -5.45
C VAL A 122 13.74 13.16 -4.68
N GLY A 123 14.49 13.13 -3.56
CA GLY A 123 14.73 14.31 -2.74
C GLY A 123 13.46 14.96 -2.17
N PRO A 124 13.60 16.13 -1.51
CA PRO A 124 12.46 16.85 -0.92
C PRO A 124 11.55 17.55 -1.93
N GLN A 125 12.04 17.86 -3.14
CA GLN A 125 11.30 18.57 -4.19
C GLN A 125 10.56 17.65 -5.17
N GLY A 126 10.70 16.33 -4.98
CA GLY A 126 10.25 15.34 -5.95
C GLY A 126 11.13 15.30 -7.20
N LYS A 127 10.93 14.26 -8.02
CA LYS A 127 11.66 14.07 -9.28
C LYS A 127 10.74 13.52 -10.36
N PHE A 128 11.07 13.80 -11.62
CA PHE A 128 10.33 13.23 -12.74
C PHE A 128 10.55 11.72 -12.80
N ALA A 129 9.48 10.95 -13.04
CA ALA A 129 9.55 9.50 -13.02
C ALA A 129 10.45 8.93 -14.13
N GLY A 130 10.51 9.60 -15.29
CA GLY A 130 11.39 9.20 -16.40
C GLY A 130 12.86 9.21 -16.00
N ASP A 131 13.33 10.29 -15.38
CA ASP A 131 14.71 10.41 -14.92
C ASP A 131 15.07 9.32 -13.89
N VAL A 132 14.12 8.96 -13.02
CA VAL A 132 14.32 7.90 -12.03
C VAL A 132 14.37 6.53 -12.71
N ALA A 133 13.49 6.27 -13.67
CA ALA A 133 13.46 5.00 -14.42
C ALA A 133 14.74 4.80 -15.23
N GLU A 134 15.21 5.85 -15.89
CA GLU A 134 16.44 5.86 -16.69
C GLU A 134 17.66 5.55 -15.82
N VAL A 135 17.81 6.26 -14.68
CA VAL A 135 18.95 6.04 -13.77
C VAL A 135 18.94 4.64 -13.17
N LEU A 136 17.77 4.07 -12.88
CA LEU A 136 17.66 2.70 -12.35
C LEU A 136 17.75 1.61 -13.43
N GLY A 137 17.66 1.98 -14.71
CA GLY A 137 17.61 1.01 -15.81
C GLY A 137 16.38 0.10 -15.75
N VAL A 138 15.24 0.62 -15.26
CA VAL A 138 13.99 -0.14 -15.11
C VAL A 138 12.90 0.41 -16.02
N THR A 139 11.91 -0.41 -16.35
CA THR A 139 10.73 0.04 -17.07
C THR A 139 9.90 1.00 -16.22
N PHE A 140 9.04 1.80 -16.86
CA PHE A 140 8.07 2.64 -16.14
C PHE A 140 7.11 1.81 -15.28
N THR A 141 6.69 0.63 -15.77
CA THR A 141 5.80 -0.28 -15.04
C THR A 141 6.46 -0.82 -13.78
N MET A 142 7.74 -1.20 -13.87
CA MET A 142 8.53 -1.64 -12.72
C MET A 142 8.71 -0.50 -11.70
N LEU A 143 9.13 0.69 -12.15
CA LEU A 143 9.26 1.85 -11.26
C LEU A 143 7.93 2.18 -10.56
N LYS A 144 6.83 2.17 -11.32
CA LYS A 144 5.51 2.46 -10.77
C LYS A 144 5.11 1.44 -9.71
N SER A 145 5.39 0.17 -9.97
CA SER A 145 5.14 -0.94 -9.05
C SER A 145 5.97 -0.83 -7.77
N LEU A 146 7.25 -0.47 -7.88
CA LEU A 146 8.14 -0.23 -6.73
C LEU A 146 7.68 0.94 -5.86
N VAL A 147 7.29 2.06 -6.48
CA VAL A 147 6.75 3.21 -5.75
C VAL A 147 5.41 2.88 -5.09
N LYS A 148 4.52 2.15 -5.76
CA LYS A 148 3.23 1.71 -5.18
C LYS A 148 3.38 0.69 -4.05
N ARG A 149 4.50 -0.04 -4.01
CA ARG A 149 4.87 -0.87 -2.85
C ARG A 149 5.35 -0.02 -1.68
N SER A 150 6.03 1.09 -1.96
CA SER A 150 6.60 1.96 -0.95
C SER A 150 5.51 2.63 -0.12
N THR A 151 5.75 2.70 1.18
CA THR A 151 4.97 3.59 2.02
C THR A 151 5.53 5.01 1.96
N LYS A 152 6.80 5.23 1.61
CA LYS A 152 7.45 6.55 1.73
C LYS A 152 7.32 7.42 0.49
N LEU A 153 6.79 6.86 -0.61
CA LEU A 153 6.77 7.49 -1.93
C LEU A 153 5.36 7.41 -2.53
N ASP A 154 5.00 8.40 -3.33
CA ASP A 154 3.77 8.36 -4.14
C ASP A 154 3.95 9.12 -5.46
N TYR A 155 3.06 8.89 -6.40
CA TYR A 155 3.00 9.62 -7.67
C TYR A 155 2.11 10.86 -7.55
N ARG A 156 2.61 11.99 -8.04
CA ARG A 156 1.82 13.18 -8.37
C ARG A 156 1.97 13.48 -9.85
N GLY A 157 0.99 13.03 -10.64
CA GLY A 157 1.06 13.07 -12.09
C GLY A 157 2.24 12.23 -12.59
N HIS A 158 3.22 12.87 -13.23
CA HIS A 158 4.44 12.21 -13.74
C HIS A 158 5.66 12.38 -12.82
N ARG A 159 5.45 12.92 -11.62
CA ARG A 159 6.50 13.09 -10.62
C ARG A 159 6.33 12.07 -9.50
N ILE A 160 7.45 11.64 -8.93
CA ILE A 160 7.50 10.90 -7.68
C ILE A 160 7.81 11.90 -6.58
N GLU A 161 7.08 11.81 -5.47
CA GLU A 161 7.27 12.65 -4.29
C GLU A 161 7.38 11.78 -3.04
N ARG A 162 8.03 12.31 -2.00
CA ARG A 162 8.02 11.71 -0.67
C ARG A 162 6.67 11.97 -0.02
N VAL A 163 6.08 10.93 0.56
CA VAL A 163 4.85 11.06 1.38
C VAL A 163 5.22 11.84 2.63
N LYS A 164 4.54 12.96 2.88
CA LYS A 164 4.69 13.73 4.11
C LYS A 164 4.08 12.91 5.26
N GLU A 165 4.84 12.75 6.35
CA GLU A 165 4.34 12.19 7.61
C GLU A 165 3.23 13.06 8.21
#